data_AF-A0A545TQ42-F1
#
_entry.id   AF-A0A545TQ42-F1
#
_cell.length_a   1.000
_cell.length_b   1.000
_cell.length_c   1.000
_cell.angle_alpha   90.00
_cell.angle_beta   90.00
_cell.angle_gamma   90.00
#
_symmetry.space_group_name_H-M   'P 1'
#
loop_
_entity.id
_entity.type
_entity.pdbx_description
1 polymer ?
#
loop_
_entity_poly.entity_id
_entity_poly.type
_entity_poly.pdbx_seq_one_letter_code
_entity_poly.pdbx_strand_id
1 'polypeptide(L)'
;MAIGGFTWNRRQESRNLRRADRLFDIIQILRSASGPVTADQIAERLEVTVRTIYRDIVTLQASRVPIEGAAGIGYVLRSGFDMPPLMFSSDETEALLVGMSLLRRTSDQGLHRAAQSILAKVEAVLPSDRVGSLDKRPFFVCDYGAEPSPLTDLAEIRKTIRESKKLEIDYQDANGQVTTRIIWPIAVAYYVEVELVCAWCELREDFRHFRVDRIDRLEFLKESFADSGRHLIDEWMAATNGRQPSLS
;
A
#
# COMPACT_ATOMS: atom_id res chain seq x y z
N MET A 1 -4.83 -48.49 41.53
CA MET A 1 -5.58 -49.14 40.44
C MET A 1 -6.41 -48.06 39.75
N ALA A 2 -6.08 -47.78 38.48
CA ALA A 2 -6.90 -47.35 37.33
C ALA A 2 -8.37 -46.90 37.53
N ILE A 3 -9.02 -46.01 36.76
CA ILE A 3 -8.79 -45.05 35.64
C ILE A 3 -10.12 -44.24 35.60
N GLY A 4 -10.15 -42.95 35.22
CA GLY A 4 -11.42 -42.37 34.75
C GLY A 4 -11.48 -40.86 34.53
N GLY A 5 -11.30 -40.43 33.27
CA GLY A 5 -12.10 -39.35 32.69
C GLY A 5 -11.54 -37.93 32.74
N PHE A 6 -10.52 -37.67 31.91
CA PHE A 6 -10.15 -36.30 31.51
C PHE A 6 -11.18 -35.81 30.47
N THR A 7 -12.12 -34.96 30.88
CA THR A 7 -12.93 -34.17 29.94
C THR A 7 -12.41 -32.74 29.90
N TRP A 8 -11.83 -32.38 28.76
CA TRP A 8 -11.31 -31.04 28.48
C TRP A 8 -12.47 -30.03 28.46
N ASN A 9 -12.62 -29.21 29.50
CA ASN A 9 -13.47 -28.02 29.45
C ASN A 9 -12.63 -26.84 28.93
N ARG A 10 -12.72 -26.61 27.61
CA ARG A 10 -12.04 -25.53 26.90
C ARG A 10 -12.64 -24.20 27.42
N ARG A 11 -11.89 -23.57 28.33
CA ARG A 11 -12.18 -22.24 28.89
C ARG A 11 -12.44 -21.23 27.78
N GLN A 12 -13.41 -20.38 28.05
CA GLN A 12 -13.62 -19.10 27.41
C GLN A 12 -12.33 -18.26 27.46
N GLU A 13 -11.72 -18.06 26.31
CA GLU A 13 -10.84 -16.91 26.07
C GLU A 13 -11.64 -15.96 25.17
N SER A 14 -12.37 -15.04 25.79
CA SER A 14 -13.04 -13.98 25.05
C SER A 14 -11.97 -13.10 24.42
N ARG A 15 -11.77 -13.24 23.10
CA ARG A 15 -10.97 -12.31 22.30
C ARG A 15 -11.49 -10.91 22.60
N ASN A 16 -10.71 -10.09 23.30
CA ASN A 16 -11.14 -8.74 23.69
C ASN A 16 -11.01 -7.81 22.47
N LEU A 17 -11.92 -8.00 21.50
CA LEU A 17 -12.00 -7.20 20.29
C LEU A 17 -12.35 -5.76 20.67
N ARG A 18 -11.50 -4.81 20.26
CA ARG A 18 -11.77 -3.38 20.46
C ARG A 18 -13.11 -3.07 19.79
N ARG A 19 -13.89 -2.18 20.42
CA ARG A 19 -15.26 -1.86 19.96
C ARG A 19 -15.28 -1.43 18.50
N ALA A 20 -14.30 -0.64 18.07
CA ALA A 20 -14.18 -0.16 16.69
C ALA A 20 -14.03 -1.32 15.69
N ASP A 21 -13.11 -2.25 15.95
CA ASP A 21 -12.86 -3.42 15.09
C ASP A 21 -14.13 -4.27 14.93
N ARG A 22 -14.87 -4.47 16.04
CA ARG A 22 -16.13 -5.22 16.00
C ARG A 22 -17.23 -4.52 15.19
N LEU A 23 -17.35 -3.20 15.28
CA LEU A 23 -18.31 -2.44 14.47
C LEU A 23 -17.98 -2.56 12.98
N PHE A 24 -16.69 -2.54 12.63
CA PHE A 24 -16.23 -2.75 11.26
C PHE A 24 -16.56 -4.16 10.76
N ASP A 25 -16.26 -5.20 11.55
CA ASP A 25 -16.53 -6.59 11.18
C ASP A 25 -18.03 -6.86 10.95
N ILE A 26 -18.92 -6.22 11.72
CA ILE A 26 -20.38 -6.28 11.51
C ILE A 26 -20.74 -5.75 10.11
N ILE A 27 -20.20 -4.60 9.71
CA ILE A 27 -20.43 -4.02 8.38
C ILE A 27 -19.94 -4.99 7.28
N GLN A 28 -18.77 -5.60 7.47
CA GLN A 28 -18.20 -6.55 6.50
C GLN A 28 -19.07 -7.79 6.32
N ILE A 29 -19.59 -8.35 7.42
CA ILE A 29 -20.50 -9.50 7.39
C ILE A 29 -21.75 -9.16 6.58
N LEU A 30 -22.40 -8.02 6.88
CA LEU A 30 -23.61 -7.59 6.18
C LEU A 30 -23.37 -7.27 4.70
N ARG A 31 -22.20 -6.72 4.35
CA ARG A 31 -21.81 -6.42 2.97
C ARG A 31 -21.57 -7.68 2.14
N SER A 32 -20.97 -8.72 2.73
CA SER A 32 -20.64 -9.96 2.04
C SER A 32 -21.85 -10.90 1.87
N ALA A 33 -22.94 -10.63 2.58
CA ALA A 33 -24.12 -11.46 2.56
C ALA A 33 -25.00 -11.17 1.34
N SER A 34 -25.47 -12.23 0.69
CA SER A 34 -26.43 -12.15 -0.42
C SER A 34 -27.88 -11.95 0.04
N GLY A 35 -28.12 -11.87 1.35
CA GLY A 35 -29.44 -11.70 1.96
C GLY A 35 -29.36 -11.33 3.45
N PRO A 36 -30.50 -11.26 4.16
CA PRO A 36 -30.55 -10.88 5.57
C PRO A 36 -29.73 -11.81 6.47
N VAL A 37 -28.93 -11.21 7.37
CA VAL A 37 -28.14 -11.92 8.38
C VAL A 37 -28.70 -11.67 9.76
N THR A 38 -28.98 -12.71 10.53
CA THR A 38 -29.56 -12.56 11.88
C THR A 38 -28.53 -12.12 12.91
N ALA A 39 -29.02 -11.51 14.00
CA ALA A 39 -28.16 -11.11 15.12
C ALA A 39 -27.40 -12.30 15.71
N ASP A 40 -28.02 -13.48 15.75
CA ASP A 40 -27.42 -14.73 16.23
C ASP A 40 -26.27 -15.19 15.34
N GLN A 41 -26.44 -15.13 14.01
CA GLN A 41 -25.38 -15.47 13.05
C GLN A 41 -24.17 -14.52 13.15
N ILE A 42 -24.43 -13.22 13.35
CA ILE A 42 -23.36 -12.23 13.53
C ILE A 42 -22.66 -12.45 14.88
N ALA A 43 -23.42 -12.73 15.93
CA ALA A 43 -22.91 -12.98 17.28
C ALA A 43 -22.04 -14.23 17.35
N GLU A 44 -22.47 -15.32 16.72
CA GLU A 44 -21.71 -16.56 16.61
C GLU A 44 -20.38 -16.34 15.87
N ARG A 45 -20.41 -15.63 14.73
CA ARG A 45 -19.22 -15.37 13.92
C ARG A 45 -18.20 -14.46 14.59
N LEU A 46 -18.66 -13.53 15.44
CA LEU A 46 -17.80 -12.59 16.16
C LEU A 46 -17.50 -13.02 17.60
N GLU A 47 -17.99 -14.19 18.01
CA GLU A 47 -17.82 -14.75 19.37
C GLU A 47 -18.26 -13.79 20.48
N VAL A 48 -19.35 -13.05 20.24
CA VAL A 48 -19.94 -12.09 21.20
C VAL A 48 -21.39 -12.42 21.50
N THR A 49 -21.95 -11.78 22.53
CA THR A 49 -23.39 -11.95 22.82
C THR A 49 -24.26 -11.24 21.79
N VAL A 50 -25.45 -11.80 21.56
CA VAL A 50 -26.49 -11.20 20.70
C VAL A 50 -26.89 -9.80 21.20
N ARG A 51 -26.92 -9.58 22.51
CA ARG A 51 -27.14 -8.26 23.13
C ARG A 51 -26.08 -7.24 22.70
N THR A 52 -24.82 -7.66 22.57
CA THR A 52 -23.73 -6.81 22.07
C THR A 52 -23.99 -6.41 20.62
N ILE A 53 -24.42 -7.36 19.78
CA ILE A 53 -24.76 -7.08 18.37
C ILE A 53 -25.92 -6.10 18.26
N TYR A 54 -27.00 -6.28 19.02
CA TYR A 54 -28.13 -5.32 19.00
C TYR A 54 -27.68 -3.89 19.32
N ARG A 55 -26.88 -3.71 20.39
CA ARG A 55 -26.36 -2.39 20.76
C ARG A 55 -25.45 -1.80 19.69
N ASP A 56 -24.64 -2.64 19.06
CA ASP A 56 -23.66 -2.24 18.06
C ASP A 56 -24.35 -1.89 16.72
N ILE A 57 -25.39 -2.62 16.33
CA ILE A 57 -26.27 -2.27 15.19
C ILE A 57 -26.98 -0.93 15.42
N VAL A 58 -27.53 -0.70 16.62
CA VAL A 58 -28.14 0.60 16.98
C VAL A 58 -27.10 1.73 16.88
N THR A 59 -25.85 1.47 17.30
CA THR A 59 -24.75 2.44 17.19
C THR A 59 -24.42 2.76 15.73
N LEU A 60 -24.38 1.74 14.87
CA LEU A 60 -24.12 1.88 13.43
C LEU A 60 -25.24 2.64 12.71
N GLN A 61 -26.50 2.32 13.02
CA GLN A 61 -27.67 3.03 12.49
C GLN A 61 -27.69 4.49 12.94
N ALA A 62 -27.39 4.77 14.22
CA ALA A 62 -27.25 6.13 14.72
C ALA A 62 -26.11 6.89 14.03
N SER A 63 -25.09 6.18 13.55
CA SER A 63 -23.97 6.72 12.75
C SER A 63 -24.27 6.79 11.25
N ARG A 64 -25.55 6.68 10.85
CA ARG A 64 -26.05 6.76 9.46
C ARG A 64 -25.58 5.64 8.53
N VAL A 65 -25.11 4.52 9.06
CA VAL A 65 -24.93 3.31 8.24
C VAL A 65 -26.34 2.76 7.92
N PRO A 66 -26.72 2.58 6.64
CA PRO A 66 -28.06 2.20 6.21
C PRO A 66 -28.24 0.68 6.35
N ILE A 67 -28.19 0.24 7.60
CA ILE A 67 -28.55 -1.10 8.01
C ILE A 67 -30.06 -1.12 8.18
N GLU A 68 -30.74 -1.90 7.36
CA GLU A 68 -32.17 -2.16 7.46
C GLU A 68 -32.41 -3.52 8.12
N GLY A 69 -33.60 -3.66 8.71
CA GLY A 69 -34.00 -4.88 9.40
C GLY A 69 -34.26 -4.65 10.89
N ALA A 70 -34.77 -5.69 11.53
CA ALA A 70 -35.16 -5.66 12.94
C ALA A 70 -34.86 -7.00 13.61
N ALA A 71 -34.91 -7.00 14.94
CA ALA A 71 -34.76 -8.21 15.74
C ALA A 71 -35.71 -9.32 15.25
N GLY A 72 -35.17 -10.51 15.01
CA GLY A 72 -35.91 -11.67 14.52
C GLY A 72 -36.13 -11.75 13.00
N ILE A 73 -35.90 -10.67 12.25
CA ILE A 73 -36.02 -10.64 10.77
C ILE A 73 -34.64 -10.75 10.11
N GLY A 74 -33.60 -10.27 10.80
CA GLY A 74 -32.24 -10.16 10.28
C GLY A 74 -31.94 -8.77 9.71
N TYR A 75 -30.68 -8.53 9.40
CA TYR A 75 -30.17 -7.24 8.97
C TYR A 75 -29.59 -7.34 7.55
N VAL A 76 -29.81 -6.30 6.77
CA VAL A 76 -29.20 -6.11 5.45
C VAL A 76 -28.57 -4.74 5.37
N LEU A 77 -27.45 -4.65 4.67
CA LEU A 77 -26.89 -3.37 4.26
C LEU A 77 -27.53 -3.00 2.92
N ARG A 78 -28.21 -1.85 2.85
CA ARG A 78 -28.88 -1.42 1.60
C ARG A 78 -27.85 -1.34 0.45
N SER A 79 -28.21 -1.89 -0.72
CA SER A 79 -27.40 -1.78 -1.93
C SER A 79 -27.29 -0.32 -2.39
N GLY A 80 -26.11 0.07 -2.88
CA GLY A 80 -25.79 1.47 -3.18
C GLY A 80 -25.29 2.28 -1.98
N PHE A 81 -25.15 1.65 -0.80
CA PHE A 81 -24.26 2.16 0.23
C PHE A 81 -22.83 1.75 -0.11
N ASP A 82 -22.12 2.62 -0.83
CA ASP A 82 -20.67 2.59 -0.79
C ASP A 82 -20.24 2.71 0.67
N MET A 83 -19.32 1.82 1.08
CA MET A 83 -18.71 1.85 2.41
C MET A 83 -18.37 3.31 2.77
N PRO A 84 -18.50 3.74 4.05
CA PRO A 84 -18.09 5.08 4.42
C PRO A 84 -16.67 5.34 3.90
N PRO A 85 -16.36 6.61 3.58
CA PRO A 85 -14.99 7.09 3.47
C PRO A 85 -14.00 6.22 4.24
N LEU A 86 -12.87 5.83 3.66
CA LEU A 86 -11.74 5.37 4.48
C LEU A 86 -11.55 6.46 5.57
N MET A 87 -12.02 6.17 6.79
CA MET A 87 -12.04 7.16 7.86
C MET A 87 -10.62 7.21 8.40
N PHE A 88 -9.79 8.05 7.79
CA PHE A 88 -8.49 8.36 8.33
C PHE A 88 -8.67 9.16 9.62
N SER A 89 -8.00 8.75 10.68
CA SER A 89 -7.74 9.61 11.82
C SER A 89 -7.01 10.89 11.37
N SER A 90 -6.97 11.90 12.24
CA SER A 90 -6.23 13.13 11.94
C SER A 90 -4.76 12.83 11.63
N ASP A 91 -4.14 11.97 12.43
CA ASP A 91 -2.74 11.56 12.27
C ASP A 91 -2.51 10.76 10.99
N GLU A 92 -3.42 9.84 10.62
CA GLU A 92 -3.32 9.09 9.37
C GLU A 92 -3.53 9.99 8.14
N THR A 93 -4.40 11.00 8.25
CA THR A 93 -4.58 12.01 7.20
C THR A 93 -3.31 12.81 7.03
N GLU A 94 -2.70 13.28 8.12
CA GLU A 94 -1.46 14.04 8.08
C GLU A 94 -0.30 13.20 7.53
N ALA A 95 -0.14 11.96 7.97
CA ALA A 95 0.86 11.03 7.44
C ALA A 95 0.70 10.80 5.94
N LEU A 96 -0.53 10.65 5.44
CA LEU A 96 -0.82 10.50 4.03
C LEU A 96 -0.43 11.76 3.24
N LEU A 97 -0.80 12.94 3.71
CA LEU A 97 -0.46 14.21 3.05
C LEU A 97 1.05 14.45 3.01
N VAL A 98 1.76 14.16 4.11
CA VAL A 98 3.23 14.25 4.17
C VAL A 98 3.84 13.26 3.17
N GLY A 99 3.41 12.00 3.17
CA GLY A 99 3.91 10.99 2.23
C GLY A 99 3.69 11.35 0.77
N MET A 100 2.48 11.81 0.41
CA MET A 100 2.17 12.27 -0.95
C MET A 100 2.97 13.53 -1.33
N SER A 101 3.23 14.43 -0.38
CA SER A 101 4.03 15.63 -0.62
C SER A 101 5.51 15.30 -0.81
N LEU A 102 6.04 14.28 -0.11
CA LEU A 102 7.41 13.80 -0.28
C LEU A 102 7.64 13.21 -1.67
N LEU A 103 6.60 12.66 -2.33
CA LEU A 103 6.72 12.18 -3.71
C LEU A 103 7.08 13.30 -4.68
N ARG A 104 6.76 14.57 -4.39
CA ARG A 104 7.17 15.72 -5.22
C ARG A 104 8.68 15.92 -5.31
N ARG A 105 9.44 15.27 -4.43
CA ARG A 105 10.91 15.30 -4.40
C ARG A 105 11.53 14.28 -5.34
N THR A 106 10.71 13.42 -5.95
CA THR A 106 11.18 12.45 -6.93
C THR A 106 11.14 13.07 -8.32
N SER A 107 11.88 12.51 -9.26
CA SER A 107 11.76 12.82 -10.69
C SER A 107 10.61 12.06 -11.37
N ASP A 108 9.93 11.14 -10.66
CA ASP A 108 8.87 10.28 -11.21
C ASP A 108 7.53 11.02 -11.38
N GLN A 109 7.34 11.57 -12.58
CA GLN A 109 6.10 12.26 -12.96
C GLN A 109 4.85 11.36 -12.94
N GLY A 110 5.02 10.03 -13.04
CA GLY A 110 3.95 9.07 -12.85
C GLY A 110 3.46 9.04 -11.41
N LEU A 111 4.38 9.03 -10.44
CA LEU A 111 4.05 9.11 -9.02
C LEU A 111 3.52 10.50 -8.64
N HIS A 112 4.01 11.59 -9.23
CA HIS A 112 3.44 12.93 -9.02
C HIS A 112 1.95 12.98 -9.38
N ARG A 113 1.58 12.48 -10.56
CA ARG A 113 0.19 12.44 -11.01
C ARG A 113 -0.66 11.49 -10.14
N ALA A 114 -0.11 10.34 -9.77
CA ALA A 114 -0.79 9.41 -8.88
C ALA A 114 -1.06 10.04 -7.49
N ALA A 115 -0.08 10.75 -6.93
CA ALA A 115 -0.21 11.46 -5.66
C ALA A 115 -1.29 12.55 -5.73
N GLN A 116 -1.32 13.36 -6.79
CA GLN A 116 -2.38 14.35 -7.00
C GLN A 116 -3.77 13.70 -7.10
N SER A 117 -3.88 12.56 -7.80
CA SER A 117 -5.15 11.82 -7.89
C SER A 117 -5.59 11.25 -6.53
N ILE A 118 -4.66 10.74 -5.72
CA ILE A 118 -4.94 10.25 -4.36
C ILE A 118 -5.42 11.41 -3.49
N LEU A 119 -4.73 12.55 -3.51
CA LEU A 119 -5.10 13.73 -2.74
C LEU A 119 -6.52 14.22 -3.08
N ALA A 120 -6.85 14.33 -4.37
CA ALA A 120 -8.19 14.73 -4.80
C ALA A 120 -9.28 13.74 -4.34
N LYS A 121 -8.98 12.43 -4.35
CA LYS A 121 -9.91 11.40 -3.87
C LYS A 121 -10.08 11.44 -2.35
N VAL A 122 -9.02 11.73 -1.61
CA VAL A 122 -9.05 11.88 -0.14
C VAL A 122 -9.82 13.14 0.25
N GLU A 123 -9.59 14.25 -0.44
CA GLU A 123 -10.33 15.51 -0.29
C GLU A 123 -11.83 15.33 -0.51
N ALA A 124 -12.22 14.59 -1.55
CA ALA A 124 -13.64 14.35 -1.86
C ALA A 124 -14.39 13.53 -0.79
N VAL A 125 -13.64 12.89 0.10
CA VAL A 125 -14.11 11.86 1.03
C VAL A 125 -13.97 12.33 2.50
N LEU A 126 -13.20 13.39 2.75
CA LEU A 126 -13.08 14.05 4.05
C LEU A 126 -14.29 14.95 4.34
N PRO A 127 -14.80 15.00 5.59
CA PRO A 127 -15.85 15.93 5.97
C PRO A 127 -15.37 17.39 5.82
N SER A 128 -16.28 18.29 5.45
CA SER A 128 -15.99 19.66 4.98
C SER A 128 -15.30 20.57 6.01
N ASP A 129 -15.38 20.24 7.30
CA ASP A 129 -14.63 20.88 8.40
C ASP A 129 -13.13 20.54 8.38
N ARG A 130 -12.75 19.42 7.75
CA ARG A 130 -11.36 18.96 7.57
C ARG A 130 -10.78 19.31 6.20
N VAL A 131 -11.62 19.49 5.17
CA VAL A 131 -11.17 19.93 3.84
C VAL A 131 -10.50 21.31 3.90
N GLY A 132 -11.05 22.24 4.69
CA GLY A 132 -10.43 23.56 4.93
C GLY A 132 -9.11 23.51 5.74
N SER A 133 -8.78 22.37 6.35
CA SER A 133 -7.51 22.15 7.06
C SER A 133 -6.37 21.76 6.12
N LEU A 134 -6.65 21.39 4.87
CA LEU A 134 -5.64 20.97 3.89
C LEU A 134 -4.88 22.13 3.25
N ASP A 135 -5.49 23.32 3.23
CA ASP A 135 -4.82 24.59 2.90
C ASP A 135 -4.07 25.17 4.10
N LYS A 136 -4.45 24.80 5.33
CA LYS A 136 -3.81 25.20 6.59
C LYS A 136 -2.88 24.11 7.11
N ARG A 137 -2.00 23.59 6.24
CA ARG A 137 -1.05 22.54 6.63
C ARG A 137 -0.15 23.06 7.75
N PRO A 138 -0.10 22.43 8.94
CA PRO A 138 0.86 22.80 9.98
C PRO A 138 2.29 22.33 9.65
N PHE A 139 2.48 21.70 8.48
CA PHE A 139 3.74 21.14 8.02
C PHE A 139 4.16 21.74 6.67
N PHE A 140 5.46 21.95 6.54
CA PHE A 140 6.13 22.30 5.29
C PHE A 140 6.96 21.11 4.82
N VAL A 141 6.78 20.72 3.56
CA VAL A 141 7.62 19.70 2.91
C VAL A 141 8.47 20.41 1.88
N CYS A 142 9.79 20.37 2.08
CA CYS A 142 10.76 20.90 1.12
C CYS A 142 10.61 20.17 -0.21
N ASP A 143 10.63 20.91 -1.31
CA ASP A 143 10.58 20.39 -2.68
C ASP A 143 11.97 20.05 -3.23
N TYR A 144 13.04 20.33 -2.49
CA TYR A 144 14.39 19.88 -2.82
C TYR A 144 14.47 18.35 -2.83
N GLY A 145 14.91 17.81 -3.96
CA GLY A 145 14.89 16.38 -4.25
C GLY A 145 15.77 16.01 -5.44
N ALA A 146 15.51 14.85 -6.03
CA ALA A 146 16.23 14.38 -7.21
C ALA A 146 15.95 15.30 -8.41
N GLU A 147 16.99 15.65 -9.16
CA GLU A 147 16.83 16.42 -10.38
C GLU A 147 16.16 15.57 -11.47
N PRO A 148 15.17 16.10 -12.20
CA PRO A 148 14.56 15.39 -13.31
C PRO A 148 15.59 15.07 -14.38
N SER A 149 15.78 13.78 -14.68
CA SER A 149 16.48 13.36 -15.90
C SER A 149 15.49 13.44 -17.08
N PRO A 150 15.66 14.34 -18.06
CA PRO A 150 14.74 14.45 -19.20
C PRO A 150 14.77 13.21 -20.11
N LEU A 151 15.77 12.34 -19.95
CA LEU A 151 16.01 11.16 -20.77
C LEU A 151 15.35 9.90 -20.20
N THR A 152 14.92 9.91 -18.94
CA THR A 152 14.46 8.70 -18.25
C THR A 152 13.05 8.87 -17.69
N ASP A 153 12.09 8.07 -18.19
CA ASP A 153 10.76 7.94 -17.60
C ASP A 153 10.73 6.81 -16.57
N LEU A 154 10.80 7.17 -15.28
CA LEU A 154 10.70 6.23 -14.16
C LEU A 154 9.38 5.44 -14.14
N ALA A 155 8.28 5.98 -14.66
CA ALA A 155 7.02 5.26 -14.75
C ALA A 155 7.11 4.09 -15.72
N GLU A 156 7.80 4.29 -16.85
CA GLU A 156 8.04 3.24 -17.84
C GLU A 156 9.06 2.22 -17.31
N ILE A 157 10.12 2.63 -16.61
CA ILE A 157 11.04 1.69 -15.93
C ILE A 157 10.27 0.80 -14.94
N ARG A 158 9.41 1.38 -14.10
CA ARG A 158 8.58 0.60 -13.16
C ARG A 158 7.67 -0.39 -13.89
N LYS A 159 7.21 -0.05 -15.09
CA LYS A 159 6.42 -0.95 -15.93
C LYS A 159 7.28 -2.09 -16.48
N THR A 160 8.48 -1.81 -16.98
CA THR A 160 9.45 -2.81 -17.43
C THR A 160 9.82 -3.80 -16.33
N ILE A 161 10.02 -3.32 -15.09
CA ILE A 161 10.24 -4.17 -13.91
C ILE A 161 9.07 -5.14 -13.71
N ARG A 162 7.82 -4.65 -13.75
CA ARG A 162 6.62 -5.50 -13.61
C ARG A 162 6.50 -6.53 -14.74
N GLU A 163 6.96 -6.18 -15.94
CA GLU A 163 6.94 -7.05 -17.13
C GLU A 163 8.16 -7.97 -17.22
N SER A 164 9.11 -7.90 -16.27
CA SER A 164 10.36 -8.68 -16.26
C SER A 164 11.15 -8.56 -17.58
N LYS A 165 11.19 -7.36 -18.15
CA LYS A 165 11.90 -7.05 -19.40
C LYS A 165 13.27 -6.45 -19.13
N LYS A 166 14.21 -6.65 -20.06
CA LYS A 166 15.55 -6.10 -19.99
C LYS A 166 15.59 -4.64 -20.45
N LEU A 167 16.62 -3.92 -20.01
CA LEU A 167 16.95 -2.57 -20.48
C LEU A 167 18.36 -2.57 -21.04
N GLU A 168 18.59 -1.83 -22.12
CA GLU A 168 19.92 -1.41 -22.55
C GLU A 168 20.12 0.04 -22.11
N ILE A 169 21.24 0.32 -21.44
CA ILE A 169 21.59 1.66 -20.98
C ILE A 169 23.00 2.05 -21.43
N ASP A 170 23.17 3.31 -21.84
CA ASP A 170 24.47 3.96 -21.87
C ASP A 170 24.65 4.68 -20.53
N TYR A 171 25.56 4.18 -19.72
CA TYR A 171 25.75 4.64 -18.34
C TYR A 171 27.11 5.28 -18.15
N GLN A 172 27.10 6.50 -17.61
CA GLN A 172 28.29 7.22 -17.19
C GLN A 172 28.63 6.87 -15.72
N ASP A 173 29.82 6.34 -15.48
CA ASP A 173 30.28 6.07 -14.12
C ASP A 173 30.80 7.34 -13.41
N ALA A 174 31.19 7.22 -12.14
CA ALA A 174 31.73 8.35 -11.36
C ALA A 174 33.02 8.95 -11.92
N ASN A 175 33.75 8.23 -12.76
CA ASN A 175 34.97 8.70 -13.43
C ASN A 175 34.68 9.31 -14.81
N GLY A 176 33.41 9.39 -15.21
CA GLY A 176 32.98 9.91 -16.51
C GLY A 176 33.08 8.90 -17.65
N GLN A 177 33.40 7.63 -17.37
CA GLN A 177 33.49 6.60 -18.40
C GLN A 177 32.09 6.11 -18.77
N VAL A 178 31.76 6.23 -20.07
CA VAL A 178 30.50 5.77 -20.64
C VAL A 178 30.63 4.30 -21.05
N THR A 179 29.64 3.50 -20.66
CA THR A 179 29.57 2.07 -21.01
C THR A 179 28.14 1.68 -21.38
N THR A 180 27.99 0.93 -22.47
CA THR A 180 26.70 0.31 -22.84
C THR A 180 26.52 -1.00 -22.07
N ARG A 181 25.35 -1.20 -21.45
CA ARG A 181 25.06 -2.35 -20.60
C ARG A 181 23.65 -2.84 -20.77
N ILE A 182 23.49 -4.15 -20.82
CA ILE A 182 22.20 -4.81 -20.65
C ILE A 182 22.00 -5.09 -19.16
N ILE A 183 20.87 -4.65 -18.63
CA ILE A 183 20.50 -4.79 -17.22
C ILE A 183 19.13 -5.43 -17.07
N TRP A 184 18.95 -6.22 -16.01
CA TRP A 184 17.66 -6.78 -15.64
C TRP A 184 17.15 -5.93 -14.47
N PRO A 185 16.25 -4.97 -14.70
CA PRO A 185 15.78 -4.08 -13.65
C PRO A 185 14.90 -4.83 -12.66
N ILE A 186 15.18 -4.63 -11.38
CA ILE A 186 14.57 -5.36 -10.25
C ILE A 186 13.71 -4.42 -9.41
N ALA A 187 14.23 -3.23 -9.11
CA ALA A 187 13.55 -2.22 -8.31
C ALA A 187 14.02 -0.81 -8.67
N VAL A 188 13.20 0.19 -8.33
CA VAL A 188 13.63 1.59 -8.25
C VAL A 188 13.72 1.95 -6.77
N ALA A 189 14.90 2.40 -6.34
CA ALA A 189 15.12 2.91 -4.99
C ALA A 189 15.09 4.44 -5.00
N TYR A 190 14.30 5.03 -4.10
CA TYR A 190 14.14 6.48 -3.98
C TYR A 190 14.94 6.97 -2.78
N TYR A 191 16.06 7.64 -3.03
CA TYR A 191 16.78 8.41 -2.03
C TYR A 191 16.36 9.88 -2.12
N VAL A 192 16.74 10.65 -1.10
CA VAL A 192 16.39 12.07 -1.01
C VAL A 192 16.86 12.86 -2.24
N GLU A 193 18.07 12.59 -2.74
CA GLU A 193 18.71 13.40 -3.80
C GLU A 193 18.89 12.62 -5.12
N VAL A 194 18.53 11.33 -5.14
CA VAL A 194 18.81 10.48 -6.30
C VAL A 194 17.85 9.29 -6.37
N GLU A 195 17.42 8.94 -7.57
CA GLU A 195 16.82 7.64 -7.84
C GLU A 195 17.84 6.65 -8.40
N LEU A 196 17.75 5.41 -7.93
CA LEU A 196 18.57 4.31 -8.41
C LEU A 196 17.70 3.24 -9.07
N VAL A 197 18.16 2.72 -10.21
CA VAL A 197 17.69 1.44 -10.74
C VAL A 197 18.57 0.34 -10.14
N CYS A 198 17.97 -0.52 -9.32
CA CYS A 198 18.61 -1.74 -8.82
C CYS A 198 18.43 -2.83 -9.87
N ALA A 199 19.52 -3.44 -10.33
CA ALA A 199 19.47 -4.39 -11.42
C ALA A 199 20.61 -5.42 -11.39
N TRP A 200 20.37 -6.58 -12.01
CA TRP A 200 21.45 -7.49 -12.39
C TRP A 200 22.11 -6.96 -13.68
N CYS A 201 23.44 -6.88 -13.71
CA CYS A 201 24.18 -6.36 -14.87
C CYS A 201 24.87 -7.50 -15.61
N GLU A 202 24.48 -7.77 -16.88
CA GLU A 202 25.06 -8.87 -17.65
C GLU A 202 26.57 -8.69 -17.90
N LEU A 203 27.03 -7.46 -18.10
CA LEU A 203 28.45 -7.16 -18.32
C LEU A 203 29.33 -7.48 -17.10
N ARG A 204 28.77 -7.39 -15.90
CA ARG A 204 29.51 -7.58 -14.64
C ARG A 204 29.15 -8.87 -13.90
N GLU A 205 28.11 -9.56 -14.38
CA GLU A 205 27.55 -10.76 -13.77
C GLU A 205 27.30 -10.59 -12.27
N ASP A 206 26.75 -9.42 -11.88
CA ASP A 206 26.53 -9.05 -10.49
C ASP A 206 25.41 -8.00 -10.36
N PHE A 207 24.86 -7.87 -9.16
CA PHE A 207 23.89 -6.84 -8.80
C PHE A 207 24.55 -5.46 -8.70
N ARG A 208 23.95 -4.46 -9.35
CA ARG A 208 24.41 -3.07 -9.33
C ARG A 208 23.27 -2.08 -9.21
N HIS A 209 23.65 -0.88 -8.81
CA HIS A 209 22.77 0.27 -8.67
C HIS A 209 23.20 1.33 -9.69
N PHE A 210 22.26 1.80 -10.49
CA PHE A 210 22.50 2.78 -11.53
C PHE A 210 21.75 4.05 -11.18
N ARG A 211 22.47 5.17 -11.01
CA ARG A 211 21.80 6.45 -10.80
C ARG A 211 21.09 6.88 -12.08
N VAL A 212 19.82 7.25 -11.95
CA VAL A 212 18.96 7.62 -13.09
C VAL A 212 19.45 8.88 -13.79
N ASP A 213 20.07 9.80 -13.05
CA ASP A 213 20.67 11.03 -13.57
C ASP A 213 21.97 10.81 -14.37
N ARG A 214 22.54 9.60 -14.33
CA ARG A 214 23.76 9.22 -15.08
C ARG A 214 23.49 8.29 -16.28
N ILE A 215 22.22 8.12 -16.64
CA ILE A 215 21.81 7.36 -17.83
C ILE A 215 21.70 8.31 -19.01
N ASP A 216 22.63 8.20 -19.96
CA ASP A 216 22.70 9.05 -21.16
C ASP A 216 21.77 8.55 -22.27
N ARG A 217 21.52 7.24 -22.30
CA ARG A 217 20.55 6.59 -23.21
C ARG A 217 19.89 5.42 -22.50
N LEU A 218 18.59 5.26 -22.73
CA LEU A 218 17.79 4.17 -22.22
C LEU A 218 16.96 3.56 -23.35
N GLU A 219 17.08 2.24 -23.54
CA GLU A 219 16.28 1.49 -24.49
C GLU A 219 15.57 0.32 -23.82
N PHE A 220 14.26 0.21 -24.10
CA PHE A 220 13.40 -0.85 -23.59
C PHE A 220 13.46 -2.06 -24.51
N LEU A 221 14.08 -3.13 -24.05
CA LEU A 221 14.25 -4.33 -24.84
C LEU A 221 12.97 -5.17 -24.86
N LYS A 222 12.83 -5.99 -25.90
CA LYS A 222 11.74 -6.96 -26.01
C LYS A 222 12.03 -8.24 -25.24
N GLU A 223 13.30 -8.56 -24.98
CA GLU A 223 13.66 -9.75 -24.22
C GLU A 223 13.21 -9.63 -22.76
N SER A 224 12.62 -10.71 -22.27
CA SER A 224 12.39 -10.93 -20.85
C SER A 224 13.53 -11.76 -20.24
N PHE A 225 13.78 -11.59 -18.94
CA PHE A 225 14.60 -12.52 -18.19
C PHE A 225 13.71 -13.60 -17.56
N ALA A 226 14.23 -14.83 -17.45
CA ALA A 226 13.45 -16.02 -17.12
C ALA A 226 13.06 -16.12 -15.64
N ASP A 227 13.76 -15.41 -14.78
CA ASP A 227 13.54 -15.50 -13.34
C ASP A 227 12.31 -14.68 -12.92
N SER A 228 11.53 -15.24 -12.00
CA SER A 228 10.43 -14.52 -11.40
C SER A 228 11.00 -13.30 -10.68
N GLY A 229 10.56 -12.08 -11.01
CA GLY A 229 11.13 -10.86 -10.43
C GLY A 229 11.19 -10.86 -8.89
N ARG A 230 10.38 -11.69 -8.22
CA ARG A 230 10.44 -11.90 -6.78
C ARG A 230 11.73 -12.59 -6.31
N HIS A 231 12.19 -13.62 -7.00
CA HIS A 231 13.42 -14.33 -6.64
C HIS A 231 14.65 -13.42 -6.78
N LEU A 232 14.74 -12.66 -7.89
CA LEU A 232 15.80 -11.66 -8.07
C LEU A 232 15.76 -10.54 -7.01
N ILE A 233 14.58 -10.12 -6.55
CA ILE A 233 14.46 -9.18 -5.42
C ILE A 233 15.04 -9.80 -4.15
N ASP A 234 14.69 -11.05 -3.84
CA ASP A 234 15.15 -11.72 -2.61
C ASP A 234 16.67 -11.96 -2.65
N GLU A 235 17.22 -12.36 -3.81
CA GLU A 235 18.67 -12.47 -4.03
C GLU A 235 19.39 -11.11 -3.91
N TRP A 236 18.84 -10.06 -4.53
CA TRP A 236 19.38 -8.70 -4.43
C TRP A 236 19.39 -8.21 -2.97
N MET A 237 18.30 -8.43 -2.22
CA MET A 237 18.20 -8.06 -0.80
C MET A 237 19.19 -8.83 0.07
N ALA A 238 19.41 -10.12 -0.21
CA ALA A 238 20.39 -10.94 0.48
C ALA A 238 21.83 -10.47 0.17
N ALA A 239 22.14 -10.18 -1.10
CA ALA A 239 23.45 -9.72 -1.55
C ALA A 239 23.81 -8.33 -1.00
N THR A 240 22.83 -7.44 -0.86
CA THR A 240 23.03 -6.10 -0.26
C THR A 240 23.07 -6.13 1.27
N ASN A 241 22.73 -7.25 1.93
CA ASN A 241 22.89 -7.48 3.38
C ASN A 241 22.31 -6.35 4.27
N GLY A 242 21.22 -5.72 3.82
CA GLY A 242 20.63 -4.54 4.47
C GLY A 242 21.49 -3.26 4.42
N ARG A 243 22.66 -3.29 3.77
CA ARG A 243 23.42 -2.07 3.46
C ARG A 243 22.74 -1.36 2.30
N GLN A 244 22.46 -0.08 2.51
CA GLN A 244 21.95 0.81 1.48
C GLN A 244 22.82 0.70 0.21
N PRO A 245 22.22 0.62 -1.00
CA PRO A 245 22.89 0.86 -2.26
C PRO A 245 24.02 1.88 -2.13
N SER A 246 25.27 1.45 -2.31
CA SER A 246 26.40 2.37 -2.33
C SER A 246 26.31 3.24 -3.59
N LEU A 247 26.35 4.56 -3.42
CA LEU A 247 26.25 5.56 -4.50
C LEU A 247 27.49 5.65 -5.40
N SER A 248 28.34 4.62 -5.43
CA SER A 248 29.60 4.58 -6.20
C SER A 248 29.35 4.56 -7.70
#